data_AF-A0A7J2JNM9-F1
#
_entry.id   AF-A0A7J2JNM9-F1
#
_cell.length_a   1.000
_cell.length_b   1.000
_cell.length_c   1.000
_cell.angle_alpha   90.00
_cell.angle_beta   90.00
_cell.angle_gamma   90.00
#
_symmetry.space_group_name_H-M   'P 1'
#
loop_
_entity.id
_entity.type
_entity.pdbx_description
1 polymer ?
#
loop_
_entity_poly.entity_id
_entity_poly.type
_entity_poly.pdbx_seq_one_letter_code
_entity_poly.pdbx_strand_id
1 'polypeptide(L)'
;MRSRRMDPADDIEKVLTNLGIEEFARVSRLGRMIRVEISYDPLHQERESLLNFKSRLKRLRSRGDTVGKHLIQQIEYFIERLDRVTLEKVLVTIASSDGIEKLEKQLISIQKEMKEKQRKAREMKRLVRSLSSYIREYLRNAGEDSF
;
A
#
# COMPACT_ATOMS: atom_id res chain seq x y z
N MET A 1 29.42 35.87 -5.83
CA MET A 1 28.80 34.53 -5.95
C MET A 1 27.61 34.46 -5.01
N ARG A 2 26.37 34.38 -5.53
CA ARG A 2 25.19 34.21 -4.67
C ARG A 2 25.15 32.74 -4.23
N SER A 3 25.34 32.50 -2.93
CA SER A 3 25.03 31.21 -2.31
C SER A 3 23.57 30.86 -2.67
N ARG A 4 23.39 29.82 -3.47
CA ARG A 4 22.08 29.24 -3.79
C ARG A 4 21.57 28.73 -2.44
N ARG A 5 20.68 29.48 -1.77
CA ARG A 5 20.03 29.01 -0.55
C ARG A 5 19.32 27.72 -0.92
N MET A 6 19.87 26.61 -0.46
CA MET A 6 19.30 25.28 -0.59
C MET A 6 17.94 25.30 0.10
N ASP A 7 16.88 24.83 -0.58
CA ASP A 7 15.58 24.75 0.06
C ASP A 7 15.63 23.61 1.08
N PRO A 8 15.25 23.82 2.35
CA PRO A 8 15.07 22.74 3.32
C PRO A 8 14.21 21.56 2.82
N ALA A 9 13.30 21.81 1.88
CA ALA A 9 12.54 20.74 1.20
C ALA A 9 13.44 19.86 0.30
N ASP A 10 14.43 20.46 -0.39
CA ASP A 10 15.38 19.73 -1.24
C ASP A 10 16.23 18.75 -0.40
N ASP A 11 16.60 19.15 0.82
CA ASP A 11 17.35 18.29 1.74
C ASP A 11 16.52 17.06 2.16
N ILE A 12 15.23 17.25 2.40
CA ILE A 12 14.32 16.14 2.71
C ILE A 12 14.10 15.23 1.51
N GLU A 13 13.95 15.78 0.31
CA GLU A 13 13.87 14.97 -0.91
C GLU A 13 15.11 14.10 -1.10
N LYS A 14 16.31 14.64 -0.84
CA LYS A 14 17.56 13.84 -0.85
C LYS A 14 17.55 12.73 0.19
N VAL A 15 17.08 13.00 1.40
CA VAL A 15 16.93 11.97 2.43
C VAL A 15 15.99 10.86 1.96
N LEU A 16 14.84 11.22 1.36
CA LEU A 16 13.89 10.24 0.84
C LEU A 16 14.51 9.37 -0.26
N THR A 17 15.24 9.97 -1.21
CA THR A 17 15.99 9.25 -2.26
C THR A 17 17.06 8.33 -1.67
N ASN A 18 17.84 8.80 -0.69
CA ASN A 18 18.87 7.97 -0.04
C ASN A 18 18.24 6.78 0.71
N LEU A 19 17.02 6.93 1.22
CA LEU A 19 16.27 5.87 1.86
C LEU A 19 15.53 4.97 0.86
N GLY A 20 15.42 5.35 -0.41
CA GLY A 20 14.70 4.63 -1.46
C GLY A 20 13.20 4.57 -1.21
N ILE A 21 12.60 5.66 -0.71
CA ILE A 21 11.16 5.75 -0.40
C ILE A 21 10.49 6.98 -1.04
N GLU A 22 11.19 7.68 -1.92
CA GLU A 22 10.73 8.89 -2.61
C GLU A 22 9.45 8.67 -3.42
N GLU A 23 9.28 7.50 -4.03
CA GLU A 23 8.07 7.16 -4.80
C GLU A 23 6.81 7.01 -3.94
N PHE A 24 6.99 6.83 -2.62
CA PHE A 24 5.91 6.67 -1.65
C PHE A 24 5.66 7.94 -0.85
N ALA A 25 6.39 9.02 -1.14
CA ALA A 25 6.41 10.22 -0.33
C ALA A 25 6.03 11.47 -1.14
N ARG A 26 5.32 12.38 -0.48
CA ARG A 26 5.02 13.73 -0.99
C ARG A 26 5.53 14.77 -0.02
N VAL A 27 6.46 15.59 -0.46
CA VAL A 27 6.98 16.73 0.31
C VAL A 27 6.21 17.98 -0.08
N SER A 28 5.81 18.77 0.91
CA SER A 28 5.16 20.06 0.69
C SER A 28 5.63 21.08 1.72
N ARG A 29 5.68 22.34 1.31
CA ARG A 29 6.10 23.46 2.17
C ARG A 29 4.88 24.24 2.64
N LEU A 30 4.78 24.46 3.95
CA LEU A 30 3.72 25.22 4.60
C LEU A 30 4.36 26.42 5.32
N GLY A 31 4.72 27.44 4.54
CA GLY A 31 5.45 28.61 5.04
C GLY A 31 6.85 28.25 5.56
N ARG A 32 7.02 28.26 6.89
CA ARG A 32 8.25 27.86 7.59
C ARG A 32 8.25 26.39 8.02
N MET A 33 7.26 25.62 7.62
CA MET A 33 7.16 24.19 7.93
C MET A 33 7.34 23.34 6.68
N ILE A 34 7.81 22.11 6.89
CA ILE A 34 7.86 21.05 5.89
C ILE A 34 6.88 19.98 6.34
N ARG A 35 6.05 19.51 5.40
CA ARG A 35 5.13 18.38 5.57
C ARG A 35 5.55 17.28 4.62
N VAL A 36 5.74 16.08 5.15
CA VAL A 36 6.01 14.85 4.39
C VAL A 36 4.85 13.91 4.59
N GLU A 37 4.18 13.55 3.51
CA GLU A 37 3.13 12.53 3.49
C GLU A 37 3.73 11.25 2.92
N ILE A 38 3.49 10.11 3.56
CA ILE A 38 3.95 8.81 3.10
C ILE A 38 2.73 7.93 2.92
N SER A 39 2.58 7.33 1.75
CA SER A 39 1.55 6.35 1.42
C SER A 39 2.21 5.16 0.74
N TYR A 40 2.07 3.99 1.37
CA TYR A 40 2.68 2.76 0.90
C TYR A 40 1.67 1.61 0.99
N ASP A 41 1.27 1.10 -0.18
CA ASP A 41 0.40 -0.07 -0.32
C ASP A 41 1.09 -1.14 -1.21
N PRO A 42 1.83 -2.08 -0.61
CA PRO A 42 2.51 -3.14 -1.37
C PRO A 42 1.56 -4.22 -1.93
N LEU A 43 0.27 -4.17 -1.58
CA LEU A 43 -0.74 -5.18 -1.90
C LEU A 43 -1.92 -4.61 -2.71
N HIS A 44 -1.75 -3.42 -3.28
CA HIS A 44 -2.80 -2.75 -4.07
C HIS A 44 -3.34 -3.64 -5.18
N GLN A 45 -2.46 -4.24 -6.00
CA GLN A 45 -2.86 -5.11 -7.11
C GLN A 45 -3.61 -6.37 -6.64
N GLU A 46 -3.15 -6.98 -5.55
CA GLU A 46 -3.81 -8.15 -4.97
C GLU A 46 -5.21 -7.81 -4.46
N ARG A 47 -5.39 -6.64 -3.84
CA ARG A 47 -6.68 -6.14 -3.39
C ARG A 47 -7.65 -5.95 -4.55
N GLU A 48 -7.21 -5.27 -5.61
CA GLU A 48 -8.01 -5.06 -6.82
C GLU A 48 -8.43 -6.39 -7.47
N SER A 49 -7.51 -7.36 -7.55
CA SER A 49 -7.83 -8.69 -8.08
C SER A 49 -8.89 -9.40 -7.25
N LEU A 50 -8.80 -9.34 -5.92
CA LEU A 50 -9.79 -9.93 -5.02
C LEU A 50 -11.15 -9.25 -5.12
N LEU A 51 -11.19 -7.91 -5.23
CA LEU A 51 -12.43 -7.16 -5.44
C LEU A 51 -13.11 -7.53 -6.75
N ASN A 52 -12.33 -7.72 -7.83
CA ASN A 52 -12.85 -8.20 -9.10
C ASN A 52 -13.48 -9.60 -8.96
N PHE A 53 -12.77 -10.55 -8.34
CA PHE A 53 -13.31 -11.89 -8.07
C PHE A 53 -14.60 -11.86 -7.25
N LYS A 54 -14.66 -11.03 -6.20
CA LYS A 54 -15.86 -10.83 -5.40
C LYS A 54 -17.03 -10.33 -6.24
N SER A 55 -16.78 -9.41 -7.17
CA SER A 55 -17.80 -8.88 -8.08
C SER A 55 -18.34 -9.97 -9.01
N ARG A 56 -17.46 -10.76 -9.62
CA ARG A 56 -17.78 -11.91 -10.47
C ARG A 56 -18.62 -12.96 -9.73
N LEU A 57 -18.16 -13.41 -8.56
CA LEU A 57 -18.91 -14.34 -7.71
C LEU A 57 -20.30 -13.81 -7.31
N LYS A 58 -20.44 -12.50 -7.08
CA LYS A 58 -21.74 -11.89 -6.79
C LYS A 58 -22.70 -11.92 -7.98
N ARG A 59 -22.20 -11.89 -9.23
CA ARG A 59 -23.02 -11.97 -10.45
C ARG A 59 -23.53 -13.38 -10.70
N LEU A 60 -22.72 -14.39 -10.39
CA LEU A 60 -23.09 -15.81 -10.51
C LEU A 60 -24.14 -16.29 -9.52
N ARG A 61 -24.54 -15.45 -8.56
CA ARG A 61 -25.28 -15.84 -7.36
C ARG A 61 -26.65 -16.45 -7.71
N SER A 62 -26.67 -17.77 -7.84
CA SER A 62 -27.88 -18.57 -8.02
C SER A 62 -28.47 -18.97 -6.66
N ARG A 63 -29.77 -19.30 -6.62
CA ARG A 63 -30.40 -19.82 -5.41
C ARG A 63 -29.73 -21.15 -5.04
N GLY A 64 -29.03 -21.17 -3.90
CA GLY A 64 -28.44 -22.38 -3.33
C GLY A 64 -26.91 -22.49 -3.45
N ASP A 65 -26.24 -21.55 -4.11
CA ASP A 65 -24.77 -21.56 -4.18
C ASP A 65 -24.12 -21.18 -2.84
N THR A 66 -23.76 -22.21 -2.07
CA THR A 66 -23.08 -22.10 -0.77
C THR A 66 -21.58 -21.88 -0.94
N VAL A 67 -20.98 -22.45 -1.98
CA VAL A 67 -19.55 -22.36 -2.26
C VAL A 67 -19.16 -20.94 -2.63
N GLY A 68 -19.87 -20.30 -3.57
CA GLY A 68 -19.60 -18.92 -3.96
C GLY A 68 -19.80 -17.93 -2.80
N LYS A 69 -20.77 -18.18 -1.90
CA LYS A 69 -20.93 -17.39 -0.67
C LYS A 69 -19.73 -17.52 0.26
N HIS A 70 -19.21 -18.73 0.45
CA HIS A 70 -18.03 -18.96 1.28
C HIS A 70 -16.77 -18.30 0.68
N LEU A 71 -16.60 -18.39 -0.64
CA LEU A 71 -15.53 -17.70 -1.35
C LEU A 71 -15.59 -16.18 -1.17
N ILE A 72 -16.77 -15.57 -1.27
CA ILE A 72 -16.95 -14.13 -1.02
C ILE A 72 -16.52 -13.76 0.41
N GLN A 73 -16.90 -14.56 1.41
CA GLN A 73 -16.50 -14.33 2.81
C GLN A 73 -14.98 -14.45 2.99
N GLN A 74 -14.35 -15.46 2.38
CA GLN A 74 -12.90 -15.61 2.41
C GLN A 74 -12.20 -14.41 1.75
N ILE A 75 -12.70 -13.93 0.62
CA ILE A 75 -12.18 -12.73 -0.05
C ILE A 75 -12.30 -11.50 0.87
N GLU A 76 -13.45 -11.29 1.50
CA GLU A 76 -13.66 -10.18 2.45
C GLU A 76 -12.65 -10.22 3.59
N TYR A 77 -12.49 -11.39 4.21
CA TYR A 77 -11.49 -11.60 5.26
C TYR A 77 -10.06 -11.34 4.78
N PHE A 78 -9.73 -11.75 3.55
CA PHE A 78 -8.40 -11.51 2.98
C PHE A 78 -8.16 -10.02 2.75
N ILE A 79 -9.12 -9.29 2.19
CA ILE A 79 -9.02 -7.84 1.96
C ILE A 79 -8.76 -7.11 3.29
N GLU A 80 -9.53 -7.42 4.34
CA GLU A 80 -9.32 -6.83 5.67
C GLU A 80 -7.90 -7.12 6.22
N ARG A 81 -7.33 -8.28 5.89
CA ARG A 81 -5.93 -8.58 6.23
C ARG A 81 -4.94 -7.79 5.39
N LEU A 82 -5.18 -7.63 4.08
CA LEU A 82 -4.34 -6.83 3.18
C LEU A 82 -4.21 -5.39 3.71
N ASP A 83 -5.30 -4.80 4.19
CA ASP A 83 -5.35 -3.44 4.72
C ASP A 83 -4.39 -3.21 5.89
N ARG A 84 -4.08 -4.24 6.67
CA ARG A 84 -3.14 -4.11 7.82
C ARG A 84 -1.69 -3.93 7.40
N VAL A 85 -1.38 -4.11 6.13
CA VAL A 85 -0.02 -4.02 5.57
C VAL A 85 0.20 -2.71 4.82
N THR A 86 -0.83 -1.88 4.68
CA THR A 86 -0.63 -0.50 4.25
C THR A 86 0.08 0.31 5.33
N LEU A 87 0.66 1.41 4.91
CA LEU A 87 1.27 2.41 5.77
C LEU A 87 0.93 3.79 5.24
N GLU A 88 0.29 4.60 6.09
CA GLU A 88 0.02 6.00 5.83
C GLU A 88 0.53 6.82 7.02
N LYS A 89 1.40 7.80 6.76
CA LYS A 89 1.93 8.70 7.79
C LYS A 89 2.05 10.12 7.27
N VAL A 90 1.84 11.08 8.16
CA VAL A 90 2.11 12.50 7.90
C VAL A 90 3.07 13.01 8.97
N LEU A 91 4.20 13.54 8.53
CA LEU A 91 5.19 14.16 9.39
C LEU A 91 5.22 15.67 9.10
N VAL A 92 5.32 16.48 10.15
CA VAL A 92 5.40 17.94 10.03
C VAL A 92 6.51 18.44 10.93
N THR A 93 7.38 19.30 10.40
CA THR A 93 8.49 19.89 11.15
C THR A 93 8.72 21.33 10.72
N ILE A 94 9.42 22.11 11.56
CA ILE A 94 9.90 23.43 11.19
C ILE A 94 11.08 23.27 10.21
N ALA A 95 11.17 24.14 9.20
CA ALA A 95 12.23 24.19 8.22
C ALA A 95 13.53 24.79 8.81
N SER A 96 14.03 24.17 9.87
CA SER A 96 15.31 24.43 10.52
C SER A 96 16.19 23.18 10.48
N SER A 97 17.50 23.33 10.66
CA SER A 97 18.44 22.20 10.66
C SER A 97 18.05 21.12 11.68
N ASP A 98 17.72 21.50 12.91
CA ASP A 98 17.24 20.57 13.94
C ASP A 98 15.92 19.89 13.55
N GLY A 99 15.04 20.64 12.87
CA GLY A 99 13.77 20.13 12.39
C GLY A 99 13.93 19.08 11.29
N ILE A 100 14.89 19.31 10.38
CA ILE A 100 15.28 18.38 9.32
C ILE A 100 15.91 17.12 9.92
N GLU A 101 16.83 17.25 10.87
CA GLU A 101 17.48 16.09 11.50
C GLU A 101 16.48 15.19 12.26
N LYS A 102 15.50 15.80 12.96
CA LYS A 102 14.41 15.05 13.59
C LYS A 102 13.55 14.33 12.56
N LEU A 103 13.24 15.00 11.46
CA LEU A 103 12.44 14.43 10.39
C LEU A 103 13.18 13.26 9.72
N GLU A 104 14.48 13.39 9.46
CA GLU A 104 15.33 12.31 8.94
C GLU A 104 15.31 11.06 9.84
N LYS A 105 15.45 11.22 11.16
CA LYS A 105 15.37 10.09 12.12
C LYS A 105 14.00 9.39 12.05
N GLN A 106 12.92 10.14 11.89
CA GLN A 106 11.59 9.58 11.72
C GLN A 106 11.46 8.84 10.38
N LEU A 107 11.98 9.40 9.28
CA LEU A 107 11.98 8.77 7.97
C LEU A 107 12.77 7.45 7.96
N ILE A 108 13.90 7.38 8.66
CA ILE A 108 14.65 6.12 8.85
C ILE A 108 13.79 5.07 9.57
N SER A 109 13.05 5.46 10.62
CA SER A 109 12.13 4.55 11.31
C SER A 109 11.01 4.06 10.39
N ILE A 110 10.47 4.94 9.55
CA ILE A 110 9.41 4.59 8.59
C ILE A 110 9.94 3.63 7.53
N GLN A 111 11.15 3.86 7.00
CA GLN A 111 11.78 2.95 6.05
C GLN A 111 11.91 1.52 6.62
N LYS A 112 12.28 1.40 7.91
CA LYS A 112 12.33 0.10 8.60
C LYS A 112 10.96 -0.54 8.68
N GLU A 113 9.93 0.22 9.06
CA GLU A 113 8.54 -0.26 9.11
C GLU A 113 8.04 -0.72 7.72
N MET A 114 8.34 0.03 6.66
CA MET A 114 8.02 -0.34 5.28
C MET A 114 8.68 -1.66 4.87
N LYS A 115 9.94 -1.89 5.25
CA LYS A 115 10.64 -3.17 4.99
C LYS A 115 9.96 -4.34 5.70
N GLU A 116 9.50 -4.15 6.94
CA GLU A 116 8.74 -5.19 7.66
C GLU A 116 7.38 -5.47 7.00
N LYS A 117 6.67 -4.43 6.58
CA LYS A 117 5.41 -4.52 5.85
C LYS A 117 5.60 -5.20 4.50
N GLN A 118 6.67 -4.89 3.76
CA GLN A 118 7.05 -5.58 2.52
C GLN A 118 7.27 -7.08 2.74
N ARG A 119 7.91 -7.47 3.85
CA ARG A 119 8.12 -8.89 4.18
C ARG A 119 6.78 -9.60 4.40
N LYS A 120 5.89 -9.02 5.21
CA LYS A 120 4.52 -9.54 5.43
C LYS A 120 3.72 -9.60 4.13
N ALA A 121 3.84 -8.58 3.28
CA ALA A 121 3.19 -8.54 1.98
C ALA A 121 3.58 -9.72 1.10
N ARG A 122 4.86 -10.10 1.04
CA ARG A 122 5.32 -11.25 0.22
C ARG A 122 4.62 -12.56 0.61
N GLU A 123 4.41 -12.79 1.90
CA GLU A 123 3.68 -13.98 2.38
C GLU A 123 2.21 -13.91 1.96
N MET A 124 1.57 -12.75 2.12
CA MET A 124 0.18 -12.55 1.74
C MET A 124 -0.04 -12.66 0.23
N LYS A 125 0.88 -12.17 -0.61
CA LYS A 125 0.82 -12.37 -2.07
C LYS A 125 0.74 -13.84 -2.45
N ARG A 126 1.47 -14.71 -1.75
CA ARG A 126 1.43 -16.17 -2.00
C ARG A 126 0.06 -16.76 -1.67
N LEU A 127 -0.53 -16.35 -0.54
CA LEU A 127 -1.86 -16.80 -0.13
C LEU A 127 -2.94 -16.29 -1.11
N VAL A 128 -2.85 -15.03 -1.54
CA VAL A 128 -3.78 -14.46 -2.53
C VAL A 128 -3.68 -15.21 -3.86
N ARG A 129 -2.47 -15.57 -4.31
CA ARG A 129 -2.31 -16.37 -5.54
C ARG A 129 -2.98 -17.74 -5.44
N SER A 130 -2.83 -18.41 -4.31
CA SER A 130 -3.48 -19.70 -4.05
C SER A 130 -5.01 -19.57 -4.10
N LEU A 131 -5.56 -18.62 -3.37
CA LEU A 131 -7.00 -18.33 -3.36
C LEU A 131 -7.51 -17.95 -4.76
N SER A 132 -6.76 -17.11 -5.49
CA SER A 132 -7.10 -16.69 -6.85
C SER A 132 -7.16 -17.87 -7.82
N SER A 133 -6.27 -18.85 -7.68
CA SER A 133 -6.28 -20.06 -8.50
C SER A 133 -7.57 -20.85 -8.27
N TYR A 134 -7.93 -21.05 -7.00
CA TYR A 134 -9.16 -21.78 -6.63
C TYR A 134 -10.42 -21.05 -7.11
N ILE A 135 -10.48 -19.72 -6.97
CA ILE A 135 -11.62 -18.93 -7.46
C ILE A 135 -11.74 -19.03 -8.98
N ARG A 136 -10.64 -18.91 -9.73
CA ARG A 136 -10.69 -19.03 -11.20
C ARG A 136 -11.21 -20.39 -11.64
N GLU A 137 -10.78 -21.46 -11.00
CA GLU A 137 -11.26 -22.81 -11.30
C GLU A 137 -12.76 -22.95 -11.02
N TYR A 138 -13.23 -22.41 -9.89
CA TYR A 138 -14.66 -22.36 -9.58
C TYR A 138 -15.46 -21.58 -10.63
N LEU A 139 -14.99 -20.38 -11.01
CA LEU A 139 -15.67 -19.53 -12.00
C LEU A 139 -15.74 -20.20 -13.38
N ARG A 140 -14.67 -20.90 -13.79
CA ARG A 140 -14.64 -21.71 -15.02
C ARG A 140 -15.72 -22.78 -15.00
N ASN A 141 -15.80 -23.55 -13.91
CA ASN A 141 -16.77 -24.62 -13.78
C ASN A 141 -18.22 -24.11 -13.67
N ALA A 142 -18.41 -22.88 -13.18
CA ALA A 142 -19.69 -22.20 -13.14
C ALA A 142 -20.11 -21.58 -14.50
N GLY A 143 -19.30 -21.71 -15.55
CA GLY A 143 -19.60 -21.21 -16.89
C GLY A 143 -19.35 -19.71 -17.10
N GLU A 144 -18.56 -19.07 -16.23
CA GLU A 144 -18.27 -17.62 -16.30
C GLU A 144 -16.98 -17.28 -17.07
N ASP A 145 -16.47 -18.20 -17.90
CA ASP A 145 -15.23 -18.00 -18.69
C ASP A 145 -15.47 -17.24 -20.04
N SER A 146 -16.57 -16.49 -20.16
CA SER A 146 -16.81 -15.61 -21.31
C SER A 146 -16.39 -14.16 -21.00
N PHE A 147 -15.32 -13.71 -21.67
CA PHE A 147 -14.68 -12.37 -21.71
C PHE A 147 -13.57 -12.08 -20.68
#